data_AF-K1VFU3-F1
#
_entry.id   AF-K1VFU3-F1
#
_cell.length_a   1.000
_cell.length_b   1.000
_cell.length_c   1.000
_cell.angle_alpha   90.00
_cell.angle_beta   90.00
_cell.angle_gamma   90.00
#
_symmetry.space_group_name_H-M   'P 1'
#
loop_
_entity.id
_entity.type
_entity.pdbx_description
1 polymer ?
#
loop_
_entity_poly.entity_id
_entity_poly.type
_entity_poly.pdbx_seq_one_letter_code
_entity_poly.pdbx_strand_id
1 'polypeptide(L)'
;MAPRKRTTAATKQKDTADEQEREIVALRRENEANKQSSRNMLDLLVAVCFFICLSQIRRYMAQPSGPLLPLSIAQAVLVPLSLSPKWLPFLQGRGWANHPLVAAAHLILFFAMLVLGKTPETPLPETLRWAVPELVAGAVELQRRSEVQAEAALERLERLKYPLKGA
;
A
#
# COMPACT_ATOMS: atom_id res chain seq x y z
N MET A 1 65.28 -3.78 -3.31
CA MET A 1 64.16 -3.20 -2.55
C MET A 1 62.87 -3.42 -3.33
N ALA A 2 61.95 -4.22 -2.81
CA ALA A 2 60.75 -4.65 -3.55
C ALA A 2 59.51 -3.80 -3.17
N PRO A 3 58.78 -3.20 -4.13
CA PRO A 3 57.50 -2.56 -3.88
C PRO A 3 56.38 -3.58 -4.18
N ARG A 4 56.02 -4.44 -3.21
CA ARG A 4 54.98 -5.49 -3.43
C ARG A 4 53.84 -5.48 -2.40
N LYS A 5 53.67 -4.41 -1.63
CA LYS A 5 52.61 -4.29 -0.60
C LYS A 5 51.41 -3.41 -1.02
N ARG A 6 51.54 -2.56 -2.04
CA ARG A 6 50.46 -1.66 -2.47
C ARG A 6 49.38 -2.33 -3.33
N THR A 7 49.76 -3.32 -4.13
CA THR A 7 48.83 -4.02 -5.04
C THR A 7 47.86 -4.93 -4.28
N THR A 8 48.32 -5.69 -3.29
CA THR A 8 47.44 -6.58 -2.52
C THR A 8 46.40 -5.84 -1.67
N ALA A 9 46.73 -4.68 -1.11
CA ALA A 9 45.76 -3.86 -0.36
C ALA A 9 44.71 -3.23 -1.29
N ALA A 10 45.13 -2.70 -2.45
CA ALA A 10 44.22 -2.13 -3.44
C ALA A 10 43.31 -3.18 -4.08
N THR A 11 43.81 -4.39 -4.35
CA THR A 11 43.00 -5.52 -4.83
C THR A 11 41.99 -5.96 -3.77
N LYS A 12 42.41 -6.10 -2.49
CA LYS A 12 41.51 -6.49 -1.40
C LYS A 12 40.41 -5.46 -1.13
N GLN A 13 40.73 -4.17 -1.27
CA GLN A 13 39.79 -3.06 -1.10
C GLN A 13 38.81 -2.94 -2.29
N LYS A 14 39.25 -3.31 -3.49
CA LYS A 14 38.39 -3.42 -4.67
C LYS A 14 37.48 -4.65 -4.59
N ASP A 15 38.00 -5.80 -4.20
CA ASP A 15 37.21 -7.04 -4.04
C ASP A 15 36.11 -6.86 -2.98
N THR A 16 36.41 -6.18 -1.86
CA THR A 16 35.39 -5.83 -0.84
C THR A 16 34.37 -4.81 -1.35
N ALA A 17 34.76 -3.86 -2.20
CA ALA A 17 33.82 -2.91 -2.80
C ALA A 17 32.90 -3.58 -3.83
N ASP A 18 33.44 -4.50 -4.63
CA ASP A 18 32.71 -5.26 -5.65
C ASP A 18 31.77 -6.29 -4.98
N GLU A 19 32.18 -6.92 -3.87
CA GLU A 19 31.32 -7.79 -3.03
C GLU A 19 30.19 -6.99 -2.37
N GLN A 20 30.50 -5.83 -1.78
CA GLN A 20 29.48 -4.94 -1.23
C GLN A 20 28.51 -4.43 -2.29
N GLU A 21 28.97 -4.16 -3.51
CA GLU A 21 28.10 -3.73 -4.60
C GLU A 21 27.17 -4.85 -5.06
N ARG A 22 27.66 -6.10 -5.13
CA ARG A 22 26.82 -7.28 -5.40
C ARG A 22 25.79 -7.52 -4.29
N GLU A 23 26.19 -7.37 -3.04
CA GLU A 23 25.29 -7.52 -1.89
C GLU A 23 24.21 -6.42 -1.90
N ILE A 24 24.57 -5.17 -2.22
CA ILE A 24 23.61 -4.07 -2.37
C ILE A 24 22.63 -4.34 -3.51
N VAL A 25 23.10 -4.85 -4.66
CA VAL A 25 22.22 -5.19 -5.79
C VAL A 25 21.29 -6.35 -5.44
N ALA A 26 21.78 -7.35 -4.71
CA ALA A 26 20.97 -8.45 -4.22
C ALA A 26 19.88 -7.97 -3.24
N LEU A 27 20.27 -7.15 -2.26
CA LEU A 27 19.34 -6.54 -1.29
C LEU A 27 18.31 -5.62 -1.95
N ARG A 28 18.64 -4.93 -3.05
CA ARG A 28 17.66 -4.16 -3.84
C ARG A 28 16.64 -5.06 -4.49
N ARG A 29 17.09 -6.13 -5.15
CA ARG A 29 16.18 -7.09 -5.80
C ARG A 29 15.26 -7.74 -4.79
N GLU A 30 15.77 -8.11 -3.62
CA GLU A 30 14.97 -8.68 -2.55
C GLU A 30 13.95 -7.67 -2.00
N ASN A 31 14.35 -6.41 -1.79
CA ASN A 31 13.42 -5.35 -1.38
C ASN A 31 12.34 -5.09 -2.43
N GLU A 32 12.67 -5.07 -3.72
CA GLU A 32 11.69 -4.91 -4.80
C GLU A 32 10.71 -6.08 -4.85
N ALA A 33 11.20 -7.32 -4.69
CA ALA A 33 10.37 -8.51 -4.62
C ALA A 33 9.43 -8.47 -3.40
N ASN A 34 9.93 -8.07 -2.24
CA ASN A 34 9.14 -7.92 -1.02
C ASN A 34 8.09 -6.80 -1.15
N LYS A 35 8.45 -5.66 -1.73
CA LYS A 35 7.49 -4.58 -2.08
C LYS A 35 6.37 -5.11 -2.98
N GLN A 36 6.72 -5.85 -4.03
CA GLN A 36 5.74 -6.39 -4.94
C GLN A 36 4.82 -7.42 -4.27
N SER A 37 5.36 -8.30 -3.44
CA SER A 37 4.58 -9.27 -2.66
C SER A 37 3.59 -8.57 -1.72
N SER A 38 4.05 -7.54 -0.99
CA SER A 38 3.20 -6.77 -0.08
C SER A 38 2.07 -6.04 -0.82
N ARG A 39 2.34 -5.48 -1.99
CA ARG A 39 1.32 -4.86 -2.86
C ARG A 39 0.29 -5.90 -3.34
N ASN A 40 0.74 -7.07 -3.78
CA ASN A 40 -0.16 -8.14 -4.20
C ASN A 40 -1.06 -8.63 -3.05
N MET A 41 -0.52 -8.72 -1.83
CA MET A 41 -1.30 -9.10 -0.64
C MET A 41 -2.38 -8.06 -0.31
N LEU A 42 -2.07 -6.77 -0.42
CA LEU A 42 -3.04 -5.70 -0.25
C LEU A 42 -4.09 -5.71 -1.37
N ASP A 43 -3.70 -5.93 -2.62
CA ASP A 43 -4.64 -6.06 -3.73
C ASP A 43 -5.62 -7.22 -3.51
N LEU A 44 -5.13 -8.36 -2.98
CA LEU A 44 -5.97 -9.49 -2.58
C LEU A 44 -6.97 -9.08 -1.47
N LEU A 45 -6.51 -8.34 -0.45
CA LEU A 45 -7.40 -7.82 0.60
C LEU A 45 -8.47 -6.87 0.04
N VAL A 46 -8.11 -6.00 -0.91
CA VAL A 46 -9.05 -5.12 -1.61
C VAL A 46 -10.07 -5.94 -2.41
N ALA A 47 -9.65 -7.02 -3.08
CA ALA A 47 -10.56 -7.91 -3.81
C ALA A 47 -11.53 -8.66 -2.88
N VAL A 48 -11.04 -9.17 -1.75
CA VAL A 48 -11.88 -9.80 -0.71
C VAL A 48 -12.87 -8.78 -0.14
N CYS A 49 -12.40 -7.57 0.15
CA CYS A 49 -13.24 -6.46 0.61
C CYS A 49 -14.34 -6.12 -0.40
N PHE A 50 -14.01 -6.05 -1.68
CA PHE A 50 -14.97 -5.80 -2.75
C PHE A 50 -16.07 -6.88 -2.77
N PHE A 51 -15.68 -8.16 -2.62
CA PHE A 51 -16.64 -9.25 -2.54
C PHE A 51 -17.57 -9.14 -1.31
N ILE A 52 -17.04 -8.72 -0.16
CA ILE A 52 -17.84 -8.44 1.05
C ILE A 52 -18.86 -7.33 0.78
N CYS A 53 -18.45 -6.23 0.12
CA CYS A 53 -19.36 -5.14 -0.26
C CYS A 53 -20.46 -5.61 -1.22
N LEU A 54 -20.14 -6.45 -2.21
CA LEU A 54 -21.15 -7.03 -3.11
C LEU A 54 -22.15 -7.91 -2.36
N SER A 55 -21.66 -8.74 -1.43
CA SER A 55 -22.53 -9.56 -0.58
C SER A 55 -23.46 -8.70 0.28
N GLN A 56 -22.98 -7.55 0.74
CA GLN A 56 -23.75 -6.60 1.55
C GLN A 56 -24.84 -5.90 0.71
N ILE A 57 -24.53 -5.45 -0.51
CA ILE A 57 -25.52 -4.91 -1.46
C ILE A 57 -26.61 -5.94 -1.74
N ARG A 58 -26.22 -7.20 -2.03
CA ARG A 58 -27.19 -8.28 -2.28
C ARG A 58 -28.15 -8.48 -1.10
N ARG A 59 -27.63 -8.38 0.13
CA ARG A 59 -28.45 -8.49 1.35
C ARG A 59 -29.44 -7.34 1.47
N TYR A 60 -29.01 -6.09 1.24
CA TYR A 60 -29.90 -4.93 1.33
C TYR A 60 -30.89 -4.82 0.17
N MET A 61 -30.60 -5.43 -0.99
CA MET A 61 -31.61 -5.62 -2.03
C MET A 61 -32.69 -6.63 -1.63
N ALA A 62 -32.32 -7.68 -0.89
CA ALA A 62 -33.27 -8.69 -0.40
C ALA A 62 -34.07 -8.20 0.83
N GLN A 63 -33.49 -7.33 1.64
CA GLN A 63 -34.10 -6.73 2.82
C GLN A 63 -33.88 -5.21 2.76
N PRO A 64 -34.84 -4.44 2.21
CA PRO A 64 -34.65 -3.02 1.95
C PRO A 64 -34.48 -2.24 3.25
N SER A 65 -33.23 -1.91 3.56
CA SER A 65 -32.82 -1.02 4.64
C SER A 65 -32.58 0.38 4.06
N GLY A 66 -33.67 1.15 3.92
CA GLY A 66 -33.75 2.48 3.28
C GLY A 66 -32.44 3.18 2.92
N PRO A 67 -31.73 3.82 3.86
CA PRO A 67 -30.52 4.60 3.58
C PRO A 67 -29.24 3.77 3.39
N LEU A 68 -29.23 2.49 3.78
CA LEU A 68 -28.01 1.65 3.79
C LEU A 68 -27.67 1.08 2.40
N LEU A 69 -28.67 0.83 1.56
CA LEU A 69 -28.45 0.38 0.19
C LEU A 69 -27.59 1.37 -0.62
N PRO A 70 -27.93 2.66 -0.76
CA PRO A 70 -27.11 3.60 -1.53
C PRO A 70 -25.71 3.80 -0.93
N LEU A 71 -25.58 3.80 0.39
CA LEU A 71 -24.27 3.87 1.08
C LEU A 71 -23.39 2.67 0.72
N SER A 72 -23.96 1.45 0.68
CA SER A 72 -23.21 0.23 0.36
C SER A 72 -22.76 0.19 -1.11
N ILE A 73 -23.58 0.74 -2.02
CA ILE A 73 -23.23 0.91 -3.44
C ILE A 73 -22.07 1.90 -3.57
N ALA A 74 -22.15 3.05 -2.91
CA ALA A 74 -21.07 4.04 -2.92
C ALA A 74 -19.75 3.43 -2.41
N GLN A 75 -19.81 2.65 -1.33
CA GLN A 75 -18.64 1.97 -0.78
C GLN A 75 -18.05 0.96 -1.78
N ALA A 76 -18.89 0.14 -2.43
CA ALA A 76 -18.44 -0.83 -3.42
C ALA A 76 -17.78 -0.18 -4.65
N VAL A 77 -18.25 0.99 -5.09
CA VAL A 77 -17.65 1.73 -6.21
C VAL A 77 -16.29 2.32 -5.83
N LEU A 78 -16.11 2.71 -4.56
CA LEU A 78 -14.85 3.29 -4.07
C LEU A 78 -13.75 2.25 -3.82
N VAL A 79 -14.10 1.03 -3.36
CA VAL A 79 -13.11 -0.02 -3.02
C VAL A 79 -12.10 -0.31 -4.15
N PRO A 80 -12.51 -0.48 -5.42
CA PRO A 80 -11.58 -0.70 -6.52
C PRO A 80 -10.53 0.41 -6.67
N LEU A 81 -10.82 1.65 -6.28
CA LEU A 81 -9.87 2.76 -6.36
C LEU A 81 -8.65 2.59 -5.43
N SER A 82 -8.74 1.70 -4.43
CA SER A 82 -7.62 1.34 -3.56
C SER A 82 -6.68 0.29 -4.16
N LEU A 83 -7.04 -0.35 -5.29
CA LEU A 83 -6.14 -1.28 -5.98
C LEU A 83 -4.84 -0.60 -6.41
N SER A 84 -3.77 -1.39 -6.46
CA SER A 84 -2.50 -0.94 -7.02
C SER A 84 -2.71 -0.47 -8.46
N PRO A 85 -2.09 0.64 -8.89
CA PRO A 85 -2.26 1.23 -10.23
C PRO A 85 -1.94 0.27 -11.40
N LYS A 86 -1.24 -0.83 -11.13
CA LYS A 86 -0.97 -1.90 -12.10
C LYS A 86 -2.26 -2.59 -12.58
N TRP A 87 -3.28 -2.64 -11.74
CA TRP A 87 -4.57 -3.29 -12.03
C TRP A 87 -5.60 -2.36 -12.67
N LEU A 88 -5.39 -1.04 -12.61
CA LEU A 88 -6.29 -0.02 -13.17
C LEU A 88 -5.52 0.91 -14.12
N PRO A 89 -5.28 0.48 -15.37
CA PRO A 89 -4.44 1.23 -16.33
C PRO A 89 -4.99 2.64 -16.61
N PHE A 90 -6.30 2.83 -16.56
CA PHE A 90 -6.98 4.12 -16.75
C PHE A 90 -6.84 5.11 -15.58
N LEU A 91 -6.29 4.68 -14.44
CA LEU A 91 -6.05 5.53 -13.25
C LEU A 91 -4.56 5.72 -12.93
N GLN A 92 -3.66 5.21 -13.80
CA GLN A 92 -2.21 5.42 -13.73
C GLN A 92 -1.90 6.92 -13.88
N GLY A 93 -1.71 7.60 -12.75
CA GLY A 93 -1.38 9.03 -12.69
C GLY A 93 -2.18 9.81 -11.64
N ARG A 94 -3.44 9.42 -11.37
CA ARG A 94 -4.29 10.04 -10.33
C ARG A 94 -4.42 9.20 -9.05
N GLY A 95 -4.15 7.90 -9.13
CA GLY A 95 -4.32 6.99 -7.99
C GLY A 95 -3.42 7.26 -6.79
N TRP A 96 -2.31 7.99 -6.96
CA TRP A 96 -1.31 8.24 -5.90
C TRP A 96 -1.65 9.47 -5.06
N ALA A 97 -2.09 10.57 -5.69
CA ALA A 97 -2.41 11.83 -4.99
C ALA A 97 -3.77 11.79 -4.26
N ASN A 98 -4.70 10.94 -4.74
CA ASN A 98 -6.08 10.96 -4.28
C ASN A 98 -6.44 9.82 -3.31
N HIS A 99 -5.52 8.89 -3.05
CA HIS A 99 -5.76 7.79 -2.12
C HIS A 99 -6.15 8.22 -0.69
N PRO A 100 -5.59 9.29 -0.09
CA PRO A 100 -6.08 9.81 1.18
C PRO A 100 -7.55 10.29 1.10
N LEU A 101 -8.01 10.78 -0.06
CA LEU A 101 -9.42 11.14 -0.26
C LEU A 101 -10.31 9.89 -0.32
N VAL A 102 -9.82 8.79 -0.91
CA VAL A 102 -10.54 7.51 -0.92
C VAL A 102 -10.68 6.95 0.50
N ALA A 103 -9.61 6.96 1.28
CA ALA A 103 -9.64 6.56 2.69
C ALA A 103 -10.60 7.44 3.52
N ALA A 104 -10.55 8.77 3.31
CA ALA A 104 -11.47 9.70 3.96
C ALA A 104 -12.94 9.47 3.55
N ALA A 105 -13.20 9.16 2.28
CA ALA A 105 -14.54 8.83 1.80
C ALA A 105 -15.09 7.55 2.46
N HIS A 106 -14.26 6.52 2.62
CA HIS A 106 -14.66 5.31 3.36
C HIS A 106 -14.96 5.59 4.83
N LEU A 107 -14.17 6.45 5.48
CA LEU A 107 -14.42 6.90 6.86
C LEU A 107 -15.75 7.66 6.98
N ILE A 108 -16.03 8.59 6.05
CA ILE A 108 -17.29 9.33 6.02
C ILE A 108 -18.48 8.38 5.82
N LEU A 109 -18.37 7.40 4.91
CA LEU A 109 -19.41 6.40 4.68
C LEU A 109 -19.65 5.52 5.92
N PHE A 110 -18.59 5.14 6.62
CA PHE A 110 -18.68 4.40 7.88
C PHE A 110 -19.42 5.20 8.96
N PHE A 111 -19.05 6.47 9.15
CA PHE A 111 -19.76 7.36 10.07
C PHE A 111 -21.21 7.61 9.65
N ALA A 112 -21.47 7.78 8.34
CA ALA A 112 -22.83 7.94 7.82
C ALA A 112 -23.69 6.71 8.14
N MET A 113 -23.14 5.50 8.03
CA MET A 113 -23.82 4.29 8.49
C MET A 113 -24.08 4.34 10.00
N LEU A 114 -23.10 4.73 10.82
CA LEU A 114 -23.30 4.80 12.28
C LEU A 114 -24.37 5.80 12.70
N VAL A 115 -24.62 6.85 11.90
CA VAL A 115 -25.66 7.85 12.18
C VAL A 115 -27.02 7.43 11.61
N LEU A 116 -27.05 6.89 10.38
CA LEU A 116 -28.29 6.61 9.64
C LEU A 116 -28.80 5.17 9.82
N GLY A 117 -27.92 4.24 10.18
CA GLY A 117 -28.18 2.81 10.24
C GLY A 117 -28.21 2.23 11.65
N LYS A 118 -27.78 2.98 12.66
CA LYS A 118 -27.62 2.47 14.03
C LYS A 118 -28.96 2.49 14.77
N THR A 119 -29.74 1.44 14.58
CA THR A 119 -30.85 1.12 15.48
C THR A 119 -30.31 0.38 16.71
N PRO A 120 -31.01 0.35 17.86
CA PRO A 120 -30.60 -0.43 19.03
C PRO A 120 -30.37 -1.92 18.74
N GLU A 121 -30.93 -2.42 17.63
CA GLU A 121 -30.86 -3.82 17.20
C GLU A 121 -29.75 -4.11 16.17
N THR A 122 -28.96 -3.11 15.74
CA THR A 122 -27.92 -3.37 14.73
C THR A 122 -26.88 -4.34 15.29
N PRO A 123 -26.72 -5.54 14.72
CA PRO A 123 -25.76 -6.52 15.25
C PRO A 123 -24.33 -6.00 15.12
N LEU A 124 -23.49 -6.21 16.14
CA LEU A 124 -22.04 -5.96 16.08
C LEU A 124 -21.36 -6.46 14.79
N PRO A 125 -21.70 -7.67 14.27
CA PRO A 125 -21.18 -8.14 12.99
C PRO A 125 -21.51 -7.25 11.79
N GLU A 126 -22.63 -6.52 11.83
CA GLU A 126 -23.02 -5.58 10.78
C GLU A 126 -22.09 -4.37 10.78
N THR A 127 -21.88 -3.79 11.96
CA THR A 127 -20.99 -2.65 12.16
C THR A 127 -19.56 -2.98 11.73
N LEU A 128 -19.07 -4.18 12.08
CA LEU A 128 -17.74 -4.63 11.68
C LEU A 128 -17.60 -4.74 10.15
N ARG A 129 -18.61 -5.25 9.44
CA ARG A 129 -18.57 -5.35 7.97
C ARG A 129 -18.45 -4.00 7.29
N TRP A 130 -19.10 -2.96 7.83
CA TRP A 130 -18.99 -1.60 7.31
C TRP A 130 -17.64 -0.95 7.60
N ALA A 131 -16.93 -1.37 8.65
CA ALA A 131 -15.59 -0.90 8.96
C ALA A 131 -14.51 -1.55 8.07
N VAL A 132 -14.75 -2.75 7.51
CA VAL A 132 -13.75 -3.47 6.70
C VAL A 132 -13.18 -2.61 5.56
N PRO A 133 -13.99 -1.93 4.73
CA PRO A 133 -13.44 -1.13 3.63
C PRO A 133 -12.60 0.06 4.10
N GLU A 134 -12.94 0.66 5.25
CA GLU A 134 -12.13 1.71 5.87
C GLU A 134 -10.78 1.15 6.34
N LEU A 135 -10.76 0.02 7.04
CA LEU A 135 -9.54 -0.63 7.51
C LEU A 135 -8.63 -1.03 6.35
N VAL A 136 -9.20 -1.56 5.26
CA VAL A 136 -8.44 -1.94 4.06
C VAL A 136 -7.89 -0.71 3.36
N ALA A 137 -8.69 0.34 3.16
CA ALA A 137 -8.22 1.60 2.57
C ALA A 137 -7.12 2.26 3.44
N GLY A 138 -7.27 2.23 4.77
CA GLY A 138 -6.27 2.70 5.71
C GLY A 138 -4.96 1.92 5.65
N ALA A 139 -5.02 0.59 5.55
CA ALA A 139 -3.86 -0.27 5.40
C ALA A 139 -3.11 0.00 4.08
N VAL A 140 -3.84 0.18 2.98
CA VAL A 140 -3.25 0.54 1.68
C VAL A 140 -2.60 1.92 1.74
N GLU A 141 -3.23 2.91 2.38
CA GLU A 141 -2.65 4.24 2.55
C GLU A 141 -1.37 4.21 3.39
N LEU A 142 -1.37 3.48 4.50
CA LEU A 142 -0.21 3.34 5.37
C LEU A 142 0.96 2.69 4.62
N GLN A 143 0.69 1.62 3.87
CA GLN A 143 1.69 0.98 3.02
C GLN A 143 2.26 1.97 2.00
N ARG A 144 1.41 2.70 1.28
CA ARG A 144 1.85 3.67 0.26
C ARG A 144 2.73 4.76 0.87
N ARG A 145 2.37 5.28 2.05
CA ARG A 145 3.21 6.25 2.77
C ARG A 145 4.56 5.67 3.17
N SER A 146 4.58 4.41 3.63
CA SER A 146 5.83 3.74 3.99
C SER A 146 6.75 3.55 2.78
N GLU A 147 6.20 3.25 1.60
CA GLU A 147 6.96 3.08 0.37
C GLU A 147 7.61 4.40 -0.09
N VAL A 148 6.86 5.50 -0.04
CA VAL A 148 7.38 6.85 -0.37
C VAL A 148 8.49 7.27 0.61
N GLN A 149 8.29 7.02 1.92
CA GLN A 149 9.30 7.32 2.92
C GLN A 149 10.57 6.47 2.74
N ALA A 150 10.41 5.19 2.42
CA ALA A 150 11.52 4.29 2.15
C ALA A 150 12.32 4.71 0.91
N GLU A 151 11.65 5.13 -0.16
CA GLU A 151 12.30 5.63 -1.38
C GLU A 151 13.07 6.94 -1.12
N ALA A 152 12.47 7.88 -0.39
CA ALA A 152 13.15 9.11 0.00
C ALA A 152 14.37 8.85 0.91
N ALA A 153 14.30 7.85 1.79
CA ALA A 153 15.41 7.44 2.64
C ALA A 153 16.54 6.81 1.83
N LEU A 154 16.22 5.93 0.87
CA LEU A 154 17.20 5.34 -0.05
C LEU A 154 17.91 6.41 -0.87
N GLU A 155 17.17 7.36 -1.42
CA GLU A 155 17.74 8.46 -2.21
C GLU A 155 18.68 9.34 -1.36
N ARG A 156 18.33 9.61 -0.10
CA ARG A 156 19.22 10.33 0.83
C ARG A 156 20.52 9.56 1.09
N LEU A 157 20.44 8.25 1.29
CA LEU A 157 21.63 7.41 1.52
C LEU A 157 22.52 7.34 0.27
N GLU A 158 21.93 7.26 -0.93
CA GLU A 158 22.68 7.35 -2.19
C GLU A 158 23.39 8.70 -2.31
N ARG A 159 22.67 9.81 -2.09
CA ARG A 159 23.23 11.16 -2.11
C ARG A 159 24.35 11.36 -1.09
N LEU A 160 24.38 10.63 0.03
CA LEU A 160 25.47 10.65 1.01
C LEU A 160 26.66 9.75 0.63
N LYS A 161 26.44 8.72 -0.19
CA LYS A 161 27.51 7.82 -0.68
C LYS A 161 28.35 8.45 -1.79
N TYR A 162 27.75 9.26 -2.67
CA TYR A 162 28.45 9.90 -3.79
C TYR A 162 29.42 11.06 -3.46
N PRO A 163 29.24 11.92 -2.44
CA PRO A 163 30.22 12.96 -2.10
C PRO A 163 31.57 12.39 -1.67
N LEU A 164 31.64 11.12 -1.25
CA LEU A 164 32.88 10.44 -0.84
C LEU A 164 33.67 9.79 -2.01
N LYS A 165 33.09 9.68 -3.21
CA LYS A 165 33.79 9.15 -4.41
C LYS A 165 34.40 10.25 -5.30
N GLY A 166 34.14 11.52 -4.98
CA GLY A 166 34.58 12.69 -5.76
C GLY A 166 35.61 13.58 -5.06
N ALA A 167 36.14 13.17 -3.89
CA ALA A 167 37.19 13.87 -3.14
C ALA A 167 38.43 12.98 -2.99
#